data_AF-A0A950N007-F1
#
_entry.id   AF-A0A950N007-F1
#
_cell.length_a   1.000
_cell.length_b   1.000
_cell.length_c   1.000
_cell.angle_alpha   90.00
_cell.angle_beta   90.00
_cell.angle_gamma   90.00
#
_symmetry.space_group_name_H-M   'P 1'
#
loop_
_entity.id
_entity.type
_entity.pdbx_description
1 polymer ?
#
loop_
_entity_poly.entity_id
_entity_poly.type
_entity_poly.pdbx_seq_one_letter_code
_entity_poly.pdbx_strand_id
1 'polypeptide(L)'
;MSGMIILAILAAGIAATFTDWLFMGVVFHDRYMRHPEVWREGIVGGKDRTAVLYSCALDFVAAAGIVGLCVLADINTLGAAVSVAVLAWIAGPLVIMVTNGFFMKLDWAVIGAHCAGYLVRFLLAAVAVAIFL
;
A
#
# COMPACT_ATOMS: atom_id res chain seq x y z
N MET A 1 -11.76 -23.19 2.60
CA MET A 1 -12.04 -21.75 2.47
C MET A 1 -11.12 -20.89 3.34
N SER A 2 -11.08 -21.06 4.67
CA SER A 2 -10.23 -20.22 5.55
C SER A 2 -8.72 -20.27 5.22
N GLY A 3 -8.20 -21.43 4.83
CA GLY A 3 -6.79 -21.55 4.41
C GLY A 3 -6.45 -20.78 3.12
N MET A 4 -7.37 -20.72 2.16
CA MET A 4 -7.19 -19.97 0.91
C MET A 4 -7.20 -18.46 1.14
N ILE A 5 -8.07 -17.98 2.05
CA ILE A 5 -8.08 -16.58 2.49
C ILE A 5 -6.73 -16.20 3.10
N ILE A 6 -6.20 -17.02 4.00
CA ILE A 6 -4.89 -16.77 4.61
C ILE A 6 -3.79 -16.74 3.55
N LEU A 7 -3.79 -17.69 2.60
CA LEU A 7 -2.81 -17.71 1.51
C LEU A 7 -2.90 -16.46 0.62
N ALA A 8 -4.11 -15.99 0.29
CA ALA A 8 -4.30 -14.77 -0.48
C ALA A 8 -3.71 -13.55 0.24
N ILE A 9 -3.97 -13.43 1.56
CA ILE A 9 -3.44 -12.34 2.39
C ILE A 9 -1.92 -12.38 2.47
N LEU A 10 -1.34 -13.56 2.72
CA LEU A 10 0.11 -13.71 2.83
C LEU A 10 0.81 -13.44 1.50
N ALA A 11 0.31 -13.98 0.39
CA ALA A 11 0.88 -13.77 -0.93
C ALA A 11 0.85 -12.28 -1.33
N ALA A 12 -0.30 -11.63 -1.17
CA ALA A 12 -0.46 -10.21 -1.47
C ALA A 12 0.37 -9.32 -0.55
N GLY A 13 0.37 -9.58 0.76
CA GLY A 13 1.14 -8.82 1.74
C GLY A 13 2.65 -8.90 1.48
N ILE A 14 3.19 -10.10 1.24
CA ILE A 14 4.60 -10.27 0.86
C ILE A 14 4.92 -9.50 -0.42
N ALA A 15 4.12 -9.66 -1.47
CA ALA A 15 4.33 -8.96 -2.73
C ALA A 15 4.26 -7.42 -2.56
N ALA A 16 3.36 -6.92 -1.71
CA ALA A 16 3.20 -5.51 -1.41
C ALA A 16 4.44 -4.89 -0.74
N THR A 17 5.13 -5.61 0.15
CA THR A 17 6.37 -5.08 0.77
C THR A 17 7.46 -4.72 -0.25
N PHE A 18 7.52 -5.43 -1.39
CA PHE A 18 8.45 -5.10 -2.47
C PHE A 18 8.07 -3.82 -3.21
N THR A 19 6.79 -3.44 -3.19
CA THR A 19 6.32 -2.18 -3.79
C THR A 19 6.80 -0.97 -2.98
N ASP A 20 6.77 -1.05 -1.65
CA ASP A 20 7.32 -0.01 -0.77
C ASP A 20 8.83 0.15 -1.00
N TRP A 21 9.56 -0.97 -1.09
CA TRP A 21 10.98 -0.94 -1.43
C TRP A 21 11.24 -0.30 -2.80
N LEU A 22 10.49 -0.67 -3.83
CA LEU A 22 10.68 -0.14 -5.18
C LEU A 22 10.38 1.36 -5.24
N PHE A 23 9.21 1.79 -4.77
CA PHE A 23 8.79 3.18 -4.90
C PHE A 23 9.56 4.10 -3.95
N MET A 24 9.75 3.70 -2.69
CA MET A 24 10.34 4.56 -1.65
C MET A 24 11.85 4.37 -1.52
N GLY A 25 12.35 3.15 -1.73
CA GLY A 25 13.77 2.82 -1.59
C GLY A 25 14.59 3.02 -2.85
N VAL A 26 13.97 3.00 -4.04
CA VAL A 26 14.69 3.07 -5.32
C VAL A 26 14.22 4.24 -6.18
N VAL A 27 12.98 4.22 -6.67
CA VAL A 27 12.54 5.12 -7.76
C VAL A 27 12.45 6.58 -7.29
N PHE A 28 11.93 6.82 -6.09
CA PHE A 28 11.71 8.18 -5.57
C PHE A 28 12.57 8.51 -4.36
N HIS A 29 13.57 7.69 -4.03
CA HIS A 29 14.35 7.82 -2.79
C HIS A 29 14.91 9.24 -2.59
N ASP A 30 15.57 9.79 -3.60
CA ASP A 30 16.18 11.12 -3.52
C ASP A 30 15.15 12.24 -3.29
N ARG A 31 13.88 12.02 -3.67
CA ARG A 31 12.80 13.00 -3.47
C ARG A 31 12.37 13.11 -2.01
N TYR A 32 12.53 12.05 -1.22
CA TYR A 32 12.27 12.10 0.22
C TYR A 32 13.23 13.07 0.94
N MET A 33 14.42 13.30 0.37
CA MET A 33 15.44 14.18 0.96
C MET A 33 15.25 15.66 0.61
N ARG A 34 14.23 16.03 -0.17
CA ARG A 34 13.98 17.43 -0.56
C ARG A 34 13.43 18.28 0.58
N HIS A 35 12.63 17.66 1.45
CA HIS A 35 12.03 18.29 2.63
C HIS A 35 12.27 17.41 3.87
N PRO A 36 13.54 17.30 4.33
CA PRO A 36 13.90 16.42 5.42
C PRO A 36 13.19 16.78 6.74
N GLU A 37 12.78 18.04 6.89
CA GLU A 37 12.13 18.57 8.09
C GLU A 37 10.73 18.00 8.36
N VAL A 38 10.11 17.36 7.36
CA VAL A 38 8.77 16.76 7.51
C VAL A 38 8.81 15.39 8.17
N TRP A 39 9.96 14.71 8.08
CA TRP A 39 10.13 13.37 8.60
C TRP A 39 10.49 13.37 10.08
N ARG A 40 10.13 12.29 10.78
CA ARG A 40 10.52 12.11 12.17
C ARG A 40 12.03 11.99 12.30
N GLU A 41 12.55 12.44 13.44
CA GLU A 41 13.96 12.29 13.78
C GLU A 41 14.38 10.80 13.72
N GLY A 42 15.57 10.52 13.20
CA GLY A 42 16.09 9.16 13.06
C GLY A 42 15.64 8.42 11.78
N ILE A 43 14.56 8.86 11.11
CA ILE A 43 14.14 8.32 9.81
C ILE A 43 15.10 8.81 8.71
N VAL A 44 15.33 10.12 8.67
CA VAL A 44 16.30 10.75 7.76
C VAL A 44 17.70 10.38 8.24
N GLY A 45 18.33 9.40 7.58
CA GLY A 45 19.61 8.82 7.99
C GLY A 45 19.54 7.35 8.45
N GLY A 46 18.35 6.73 8.42
CA GLY A 46 18.20 5.27 8.56
C GLY A 46 18.49 4.69 9.94
N LYS A 47 18.45 5.52 10.99
CA LYS A 47 18.70 5.11 12.38
C LYS A 47 17.46 4.50 13.03
N ASP A 48 16.27 4.88 12.59
CA ASP A 48 15.00 4.27 13.02
C ASP A 48 14.44 3.35 11.91
N ARG A 49 14.51 2.04 12.17
CA ARG A 49 13.95 1.00 11.29
C ARG A 49 12.57 0.52 11.73
N THR A 50 12.07 1.01 12.85
CA THR A 50 10.79 0.56 13.44
C THR A 50 9.64 0.97 12.55
N ALA A 51 9.68 2.19 11.98
CA ALA A 51 8.69 2.65 11.03
C ALA A 51 8.61 1.77 9.77
N VAL A 52 9.74 1.26 9.29
CA VAL A 52 9.80 0.34 8.14
C VAL A 52 9.16 -1.01 8.48
N LEU A 53 9.46 -1.55 9.67
CA LEU A 53 8.85 -2.81 10.10
C LEU A 53 7.33 -2.67 10.23
N TYR A 54 6.87 -1.56 10.81
CA TYR A 54 5.44 -1.29 10.93
C TYR A 54 4.77 -1.04 9.58
N SER A 55 5.42 -0.38 8.62
CA SER A 55 4.85 -0.22 7.28
C SER A 55 4.69 -1.58 6.57
N CYS A 56 5.68 -2.46 6.67
CA CYS A 56 5.58 -3.82 6.14
C CYS A 56 4.43 -4.62 6.79
N ALA A 57 4.24 -4.48 8.11
CA ALA A 57 3.12 -5.14 8.79
C ALA A 57 1.76 -4.61 8.30
N LEU A 58 1.65 -3.31 8.02
CA LEU A 58 0.45 -2.68 7.48
C LEU A 58 0.11 -3.17 6.06
N ASP A 59 1.07 -3.65 5.28
CA ASP A 59 0.78 -4.25 3.97
C ASP A 59 -0.08 -5.51 4.08
N PHE A 60 0.15 -6.34 5.10
CA PHE A 60 -0.70 -7.50 5.37
C PHE A 60 -2.09 -7.09 5.85
N VAL A 61 -2.19 -6.01 6.62
CA VAL A 61 -3.48 -5.45 7.07
C VAL A 61 -4.27 -4.92 5.87
N ALA A 62 -3.62 -4.19 4.97
CA ALA A 62 -4.20 -3.72 3.72
C ALA A 62 -4.70 -4.89 2.85
N ALA A 63 -3.87 -5.91 2.66
CA ALA A 63 -4.24 -7.12 1.93
C ALA A 63 -5.46 -7.82 2.57
N ALA A 64 -5.45 -8.00 3.89
CA ALA A 64 -6.56 -8.55 4.64
C ALA A 64 -7.86 -7.72 4.49
N GLY A 65 -7.75 -6.39 4.46
CA GLY A 65 -8.88 -5.51 4.19
C GLY A 65 -9.51 -5.75 2.84
N ILE A 66 -8.72 -5.76 1.75
CA ILE A 66 -9.24 -5.98 0.39
C ILE A 66 -9.79 -7.40 0.22
N VAL A 67 -9.05 -8.42 0.67
CA VAL A 67 -9.51 -9.82 0.63
C VAL A 67 -10.79 -9.99 1.43
N GLY A 68 -10.86 -9.42 2.64
CA GLY A 68 -12.04 -9.46 3.50
C GLY A 68 -13.24 -8.79 2.87
N LEU A 69 -13.07 -7.62 2.25
CA LEU A 69 -14.15 -6.96 1.50
C LEU A 69 -14.65 -7.82 0.35
N CYS A 70 -13.77 -8.49 -0.39
CA CYS A 70 -14.17 -9.39 -1.47
C CYS A 70 -14.93 -10.60 -0.94
N VAL A 71 -14.47 -11.22 0.15
CA VAL A 71 -15.16 -12.35 0.80
C VAL A 71 -16.54 -11.95 1.29
N LEU A 72 -16.67 -10.79 1.96
CA LEU A 72 -17.95 -10.29 2.47
C LEU A 72 -18.95 -9.96 1.37
N ALA A 73 -18.45 -9.57 0.20
CA ALA A 73 -19.26 -9.23 -0.97
C ALA A 73 -19.46 -10.41 -1.95
N ASP A 74 -18.98 -11.61 -1.60
CA ASP A 74 -19.00 -12.81 -2.47
C ASP A 74 -18.33 -12.59 -3.84
N ILE A 75 -17.20 -11.87 -3.84
CA ILE A 75 -16.42 -11.54 -5.03
C ILE A 75 -15.23 -12.51 -5.16
N ASN A 76 -15.20 -13.23 -6.28
CA ASN A 76 -14.10 -14.15 -6.66
C ASN A 76 -13.55 -13.90 -8.08
N THR A 77 -14.08 -12.91 -8.81
CA THR A 77 -13.60 -12.58 -10.16
C THR A 77 -12.63 -11.40 -10.14
N LEU A 78 -11.61 -11.45 -11.02
CA LEU A 78 -10.58 -10.42 -11.09
C LEU A 78 -11.16 -9.01 -11.34
N GLY A 79 -12.09 -8.87 -12.29
CA GLY A 79 -12.66 -7.55 -12.63
C GLY A 79 -13.40 -6.90 -11.46
N ALA A 80 -14.20 -7.67 -10.73
CA ALA A 80 -14.90 -7.18 -9.55
C ALA A 80 -13.93 -6.88 -8.40
N ALA A 81 -12.94 -7.74 -8.15
CA ALA A 81 -11.92 -7.52 -7.13
C ALA A 81 -11.06 -6.28 -7.42
N VAL A 82 -10.69 -6.04 -8.69
CA VAL A 82 -10.00 -4.82 -9.13
C VAL A 82 -10.87 -3.58 -8.89
N SER A 83 -12.18 -3.68 -9.12
CA SER A 83 -13.11 -2.58 -8.84
C SER A 83 -13.13 -2.24 -7.35
N VAL A 84 -13.16 -3.24 -6.47
CA VAL A 84 -13.03 -3.04 -5.02
C VAL A 84 -11.70 -2.37 -4.66
N ALA A 85 -10.58 -2.86 -5.20
CA ALA A 85 -9.26 -2.30 -4.96
C ALA A 85 -9.17 -0.82 -5.39
N VAL A 86 -9.65 -0.48 -6.59
CA VAL A 86 -9.63 0.90 -7.09
C VAL A 86 -10.54 1.80 -6.25
N LEU A 87 -11.74 1.36 -5.91
CA LEU A 87 -12.66 2.16 -5.09
C LEU A 87 -12.12 2.40 -3.67
N ALA A 88 -11.56 1.36 -3.04
CA ALA A 88 -10.90 1.48 -1.74
C ALA A 88 -9.68 2.42 -1.80
N TRP A 89 -8.91 2.35 -2.88
CA TRP A 89 -7.77 3.24 -3.12
C TRP A 89 -8.21 4.70 -3.25
N ILE A 90 -9.26 4.99 -4.03
CA ILE A 90 -9.82 6.33 -4.18
C ILE A 90 -10.32 6.84 -2.82
N ALA A 91 -11.14 6.03 -2.12
CA ALA A 91 -11.80 6.44 -0.89
C ALA A 91 -10.83 6.68 0.27
N GLY A 92 -9.68 6.01 0.30
CA GLY A 92 -8.68 6.16 1.36
C GLY A 92 -7.38 6.77 0.86
N PRO A 93 -6.38 5.96 0.45
CA PRO A 93 -5.03 6.43 0.15
C PRO A 93 -4.93 7.63 -0.78
N LEU A 94 -5.66 7.64 -1.91
CA LEU A 94 -5.57 8.74 -2.86
C LEU A 94 -5.99 10.07 -2.23
N VAL A 95 -7.18 10.12 -1.64
CA VAL A 95 -7.73 11.33 -1.02
C VAL A 95 -6.84 11.79 0.13
N ILE A 96 -6.39 10.87 0.99
CA ILE A 96 -5.53 11.22 2.13
C ILE A 96 -4.18 11.78 1.66
N MET A 97 -3.51 11.12 0.71
CA MET A 97 -2.20 11.56 0.23
C MET A 97 -2.26 12.89 -0.52
N VAL A 98 -3.28 13.11 -1.35
CA VAL A 98 -3.50 14.39 -2.03
C VAL A 98 -3.77 15.50 -1.02
N THR A 99 -4.60 15.22 -0.01
CA THR A 99 -4.88 16.19 1.06
C THR A 99 -3.59 16.52 1.82
N ASN A 100 -2.79 15.53 2.18
CA ASN A 100 -1.48 15.76 2.81
C ASN A 100 -0.57 16.62 1.92
N GLY A 101 -0.62 16.47 0.60
CA GLY A 101 0.11 17.32 -0.33
C GLY A 101 -0.29 18.79 -0.34
N PHE A 102 -1.52 19.11 0.05
CA PHE A 102 -1.95 20.50 0.19
C PHE A 102 -1.46 21.16 1.48
N PHE A 103 -1.24 20.38 2.54
CA PHE A 103 -0.96 20.91 3.89
C PHE A 103 0.45 20.63 4.41
N MET A 104 1.14 19.63 3.87
CA MET A 104 2.49 19.23 4.27
C MET A 104 3.49 19.57 3.17
N LYS A 105 4.75 19.86 3.56
CA LYS A 105 5.86 20.10 2.63
C LYS A 105 6.38 18.78 2.03
N LEU A 106 5.52 18.02 1.38
CA LEU A 106 5.90 16.80 0.67
C LEU A 106 6.11 17.11 -0.82
N ASP A 107 7.16 16.55 -1.42
CA ASP A 107 7.37 16.65 -2.87
C ASP A 107 6.22 15.91 -3.59
N TRP A 108 5.64 16.51 -4.63
CA TRP A 108 4.52 15.93 -5.38
C TRP A 108 4.83 14.57 -6.01
N ALA A 109 6.10 14.29 -6.32
CA ALA A 109 6.52 12.97 -6.76
C ALA A 109 6.46 11.94 -5.62
N VAL A 110 6.76 12.33 -4.38
CA VAL A 110 6.62 11.47 -3.19
C VAL A 110 5.15 11.14 -2.94
N ILE A 111 4.27 12.14 -3.04
CA ILE A 111 2.82 11.95 -2.93
C ILE A 111 2.33 10.99 -4.01
N GLY A 112 2.72 11.22 -5.27
CA GLY A 112 2.39 10.34 -6.39
C GLY A 112 2.90 8.91 -6.19
N ALA A 113 4.12 8.75 -5.68
CA ALA A 113 4.72 7.46 -5.37
C ALA A 113 3.93 6.70 -4.29
N HIS A 114 3.53 7.37 -3.21
CA HIS A 114 2.68 6.77 -2.18
C HIS A 114 1.31 6.38 -2.73
N CYS A 115 0.66 7.26 -3.50
CA CYS A 115 -0.60 6.94 -4.16
C CYS A 115 -0.47 5.69 -5.04
N ALA A 116 0.55 5.64 -5.90
CA ALA A 116 0.79 4.51 -6.79
C ALA A 116 1.12 3.22 -6.01
N GLY A 117 1.97 3.30 -4.99
CA GLY A 117 2.30 2.16 -4.13
C GLY A 117 1.08 1.58 -3.40
N TYR A 118 0.17 2.43 -2.93
CA TYR A 118 -1.11 1.99 -2.36
C TYR A 118 -2.04 1.37 -3.40
N LEU A 119 -2.08 1.88 -4.62
CA LEU A 119 -2.87 1.27 -5.68
C LEU A 119 -2.33 -0.12 -6.01
N VAL A 120 -1.03 -0.25 -6.23
CA VAL A 120 -0.41 -1.53 -6.60
C VAL A 120 -0.63 -2.59 -5.52
N ARG A 121 -0.47 -2.28 -4.22
CA ARG A 121 -0.73 -3.27 -3.16
C ARG A 121 -2.18 -3.74 -3.12
N PHE A 122 -3.15 -2.85 -3.38
CA PHE A 122 -4.56 -3.24 -3.43
C PHE A 122 -4.86 -4.09 -4.69
N LEU A 123 -4.24 -3.77 -5.83
CA LEU A 123 -4.35 -4.59 -7.03
C LEU A 123 -3.71 -5.97 -6.86
N LEU A 124 -2.58 -6.07 -6.15
CA LEU A 124 -1.98 -7.37 -5.81
C LEU A 124 -2.92 -8.21 -4.94
N ALA A 125 -3.63 -7.60 -3.98
CA ALA A 125 -4.65 -8.28 -3.21
C ALA A 125 -5.84 -8.73 -4.08
N ALA A 126 -6.28 -7.90 -5.04
CA ALA A 126 -7.33 -8.29 -5.99
C ALA A 126 -6.92 -9.47 -6.90
N VAL A 127 -5.66 -9.49 -7.35
CA VAL A 127 -5.10 -10.62 -8.10
C VAL A 127 -5.05 -11.88 -7.23
N ALA A 128 -4.62 -11.75 -5.97
CA ALA A 128 -4.60 -12.87 -5.04
C ALA A 128 -6.02 -13.43 -4.78
N VAL A 129 -7.03 -12.56 -4.64
CA VAL A 129 -8.44 -12.98 -4.56
C VAL A 129 -8.80 -13.85 -5.76
N ALA A 130 -8.56 -13.37 -6.99
CA ALA A 130 -8.92 -14.11 -8.19
C ALA A 130 -8.16 -15.44 -8.40
N ILE A 131 -7.00 -15.61 -7.76
CA ILE A 131 -6.19 -16.83 -7.84
C ILE A 131 -6.60 -17.85 -6.77
N PHE A 132 -6.91 -17.39 -5.55
CA PHE A 132 -7.05 -18.25 -4.38
C PHE A 132 -8.50 -18.46 -3.91
N LEU A 133 -9.43 -17.55 -4.25
CA LEU A 133 -10.84 -17.59 -3.84
C LEU A 133 -11.75 -17.88 -5.03
#